data_AF-A0ABD2Q2H1-F1
#
_entry.id   AF-A0ABD2Q2H1-F1
#
_cell.length_a   1.000
_cell.length_b   1.000
_cell.length_c   1.000
_cell.angle_alpha   90.00
_cell.angle_beta   90.00
_cell.angle_gamma   90.00
#
_symmetry.space_group_name_H-M   'P 1'
#
loop_
_entity.id
_entity.type
_entity.pdbx_description
1 polymer ?
#
loop_
_entity_poly.entity_id
_entity_poly.type
_entity_poly.pdbx_seq_one_letter_code
_entity_poly.pdbx_strand_id
1 'polypeptide(L)'
;MISLESIGEAHEPSKQYEPGQLFVHKHFGYRGVVMSSWKGKLFDRDQIKQKNDDFSEVTLYQVLTDDRDMRNSDLALKSGITFLPDSKDVISTIYIVSGMDYAWHDDLIPYRTGNLNPITNDYVSDFFAHDGDSRLIPTDALAKYVHLVFSPYSTHQSEYPI
;
A
#
# COMPACT_ATOMS: atom_id res chain seq x y z
N MET A 1 -2.48 10.51 32.48
CA MET A 1 -1.17 9.87 32.24
C MET A 1 -1.36 8.98 31.02
N ILE A 2 -0.64 9.23 29.92
CA ILE A 2 -0.78 8.41 28.70
C ILE A 2 0.05 7.15 28.92
N SER A 3 -0.59 5.97 28.86
CA SER A 3 0.10 4.68 28.88
C SER A 3 0.54 4.35 27.46
N LEU A 4 1.84 4.12 27.26
CA LEU A 4 2.39 3.68 25.99
C LEU A 4 2.51 2.15 25.99
N GLU A 5 2.14 1.52 24.87
CA GLU A 5 2.29 0.08 24.65
C GLU A 5 3.30 -0.14 23.51
N SER A 6 4.23 -1.09 23.69
CA SER A 6 5.15 -1.47 22.62
C SER A 6 4.40 -2.27 21.56
N ILE A 7 4.46 -1.82 20.31
CA ILE A 7 3.85 -2.54 19.17
C ILE A 7 4.82 -3.50 18.47
N GLY A 8 6.12 -3.40 18.76
CA GLY A 8 7.17 -4.19 18.11
C GLY A 8 8.54 -3.51 18.09
N GLU A 9 9.47 -4.10 17.33
CA GLU A 9 10.83 -3.63 17.11
C GLU A 9 11.02 -3.19 15.66
N ALA A 10 11.52 -1.98 15.46
CA ALA A 10 11.84 -1.45 14.14
C ALA A 10 13.03 -2.20 13.52
N HIS A 11 13.02 -2.30 12.20
CA HIS A 11 14.10 -2.89 11.41
C HIS A 11 14.67 -1.88 10.40
N GLU A 12 15.88 -2.16 9.93
CA GLU A 12 16.49 -1.40 8.84
C GLU A 12 15.68 -1.53 7.54
N PRO A 13 15.59 -0.46 6.73
CA PRO A 13 14.94 -0.51 5.43
C PRO A 13 15.52 -1.61 4.53
N SER A 14 14.64 -2.40 3.92
CA SER A 14 15.01 -3.40 2.90
C SER A 14 15.03 -2.75 1.52
N LYS A 15 15.78 -3.30 0.55
CA LYS A 15 15.75 -2.80 -0.85
C LYS A 15 14.34 -2.87 -1.48
N GLN A 16 13.55 -3.85 -1.06
CA GLN A 16 12.16 -4.03 -1.44
C GLN A 16 11.45 -4.76 -0.31
N TYR A 17 10.21 -4.36 0.00
CA TYR A 17 9.38 -5.03 0.98
C TYR A 17 8.52 -6.12 0.33
N GLU A 18 8.42 -7.25 1.02
CA GLU A 18 7.61 -8.39 0.60
C GLU A 18 6.18 -8.29 1.11
N PRO A 19 5.20 -8.89 0.42
CA PRO A 19 3.86 -9.05 0.96
C PRO A 19 3.85 -9.70 2.34
N GLY A 20 3.06 -9.14 3.26
CA GLY A 20 3.03 -9.55 4.68
C GLY A 20 4.00 -8.79 5.58
N GLN A 21 4.91 -7.98 5.02
CA GLN A 21 5.81 -7.13 5.80
C GLN A 21 5.03 -6.01 6.52
N LEU A 22 5.18 -5.95 7.84
CA LEU A 22 4.61 -4.90 8.67
C LEU A 22 5.43 -3.62 8.59
N PHE A 23 4.75 -2.47 8.65
CA PHE A 23 5.39 -1.15 8.66
C PHE A 23 4.61 -0.13 9.50
N VAL A 24 5.30 0.94 9.90
CA VAL A 24 4.69 2.20 10.35
C VAL A 24 4.96 3.27 9.30
N HIS A 25 3.93 4.00 8.89
CA HIS A 25 4.08 5.08 7.92
C HIS A 25 4.80 6.27 8.58
N LYS A 26 5.94 6.68 8.05
CA LYS A 26 6.82 7.71 8.63
C LYS A 26 6.12 9.05 8.89
N HIS A 27 5.32 9.51 7.92
CA HIS A 27 4.63 10.80 8.00
C HIS A 27 3.29 10.76 8.74
N PHE A 28 2.49 9.71 8.53
CA PHE A 28 1.14 9.62 9.08
C PHE A 28 1.03 8.80 10.36
N GLY A 29 2.08 8.05 10.72
CA GLY A 29 2.18 7.30 11.98
C GLY A 29 1.29 6.06 12.07
N TYR A 30 0.57 5.68 11.02
CA TYR A 30 -0.30 4.51 11.03
C TYR A 30 0.48 3.21 10.79
N ARG A 31 -0.01 2.11 11.36
CA ARG A 31 0.48 0.76 11.08
C ARG A 31 -0.19 0.18 9.84
N GLY A 32 0.55 -0.64 9.11
CA GLY A 32 0.01 -1.37 7.98
C GLY A 32 0.79 -2.62 7.64
N VAL A 33 0.29 -3.33 6.62
CA VAL A 33 0.94 -4.49 6.02
C VAL A 33 1.02 -4.33 4.51
N VAL A 34 2.18 -4.68 3.94
CA VAL A 34 2.39 -4.66 2.49
C VAL A 34 1.59 -5.76 1.81
N MET A 35 0.83 -5.41 0.76
CA MET A 35 0.10 -6.36 -0.08
C MET A 35 0.87 -6.71 -1.36
N SER A 36 1.40 -5.69 -2.02
CA SER A 36 2.14 -5.82 -3.27
C SER A 36 2.98 -4.58 -3.55
N SER A 37 3.86 -4.68 -4.54
CA SER A 37 4.67 -3.56 -5.01
C SER A 37 4.76 -3.56 -6.53
N TRP A 38 4.88 -2.38 -7.15
CA TRP A 38 5.14 -2.24 -8.57
C TRP A 38 6.11 -1.10 -8.86
N LYS A 39 6.70 -1.13 -10.06
CA LYS A 39 7.53 -0.04 -10.58
C LYS A 39 6.63 0.97 -11.30
N GLY A 40 6.67 2.22 -10.85
CA GLY A 40 5.95 3.35 -11.44
C GLY A 40 6.90 4.34 -12.08
N LYS A 41 6.34 5.20 -12.94
CA LYS A 41 7.04 6.37 -13.50
C LYS A 41 6.59 7.60 -12.73
N LEU A 42 7.51 8.29 -12.09
CA LEU A 42 7.26 9.55 -11.40
C LEU A 42 7.67 10.73 -12.31
N PHE A 43 6.68 11.55 -12.63
CA PHE A 43 6.86 12.81 -13.34
C PHE A 43 6.85 13.94 -12.31
N ASP A 44 8.04 14.39 -11.91
CA ASP A 44 8.18 15.49 -10.97
C ASP A 44 8.26 16.82 -11.73
N ARG A 45 7.21 17.63 -11.61
CA ARG A 45 7.09 18.93 -12.28
C ARG A 45 8.25 19.88 -11.94
N ASP A 46 8.81 19.79 -10.73
CA ASP A 46 9.90 20.67 -10.32
C ASP A 46 11.24 20.23 -10.92
N GLN A 47 11.37 18.95 -11.30
CA GLN A 47 12.50 18.41 -12.05
C GLN A 47 12.37 18.59 -13.56
N ILE A 48 11.14 18.57 -14.11
CA ILE A 48 10.84 18.77 -15.55
C ILE A 48 11.34 20.14 -16.07
N LYS A 49 11.53 21.14 -15.20
CA LYS A 49 12.14 22.43 -15.57
C LYS A 49 13.59 22.29 -16.07
N GLN A 50 14.26 21.16 -15.80
CA GLN A 50 15.60 20.84 -16.28
C GLN A 50 15.58 20.01 -17.58
N LYS A 51 14.92 20.53 -18.64
CA LYS A 51 15.11 20.22 -20.08
C LYS A 51 15.16 18.77 -20.60
N ASN A 52 15.06 17.73 -19.77
CA ASN A 52 14.87 16.36 -20.20
C ASN A 52 13.50 15.89 -19.73
N ASP A 53 12.72 15.36 -20.67
CA ASP A 53 11.40 14.73 -20.44
C ASP A 53 11.58 13.34 -19.78
N ASP A 54 12.42 13.30 -18.75
CA ASP A 54 12.86 12.08 -18.09
C ASP A 54 11.99 11.81 -16.87
N PHE A 55 11.45 10.61 -16.78
CA PHE A 55 10.71 10.14 -15.61
C PHE A 55 11.66 9.42 -14.66
N SER A 56 11.44 9.55 -13.36
CA SER A 56 12.15 8.71 -12.39
C SER A 56 11.41 7.38 -12.20
N GLU A 57 12.12 6.26 -12.25
CA GLU A 57 11.54 4.97 -11.87
C GLU A 57 11.47 4.86 -10.35
N VAL A 58 10.27 4.59 -9.82
CA VAL A 58 9.98 4.53 -8.39
C VAL A 58 9.31 3.22 -8.03
N THR A 59 9.51 2.73 -6.81
CA THR A 59 8.74 1.59 -6.29
C THR A 59 7.61 2.10 -5.41
N LEU A 60 6.39 1.72 -5.78
CA LEU A 60 5.16 2.02 -5.05
C LEU A 60 4.63 0.73 -4.43
N TYR A 61 3.98 0.88 -3.28
CA TYR A 61 3.40 -0.21 -2.51
C TYR A 61 1.90 -0.03 -2.37
N GLN A 62 1.17 -1.13 -2.51
CA GLN A 62 -0.22 -1.22 -2.06
C GLN A 62 -0.22 -1.85 -0.68
N VAL A 63 -0.96 -1.26 0.25
CA VAL A 63 -0.91 -1.63 1.66
C VAL A 63 -2.31 -1.72 2.25
N LEU A 64 -2.49 -2.58 3.26
CA LEU A 64 -3.62 -2.49 4.18
C LEU A 64 -3.25 -1.61 5.37
N THR A 65 -4.18 -0.76 5.79
CA THR A 65 -4.03 0.12 6.96
C THR A 65 -4.68 -0.50 8.19
N ASP A 66 -4.13 -0.25 9.38
CA ASP A 66 -4.76 -0.64 10.64
C ASP A 66 -5.94 0.30 11.00
N ASP A 67 -7.14 -0.25 11.08
CA ASP A 67 -8.38 0.49 11.36
C ASP A 67 -8.40 1.12 12.76
N ARG A 68 -7.57 0.64 13.70
CA ARG A 68 -7.42 1.27 15.02
C ARG A 68 -6.71 2.62 14.92
N ASP A 69 -5.82 2.77 13.96
CA ASP A 69 -5.08 4.02 13.74
C ASP A 69 -5.92 4.98 12.89
N MET A 70 -6.70 4.44 11.94
CA MET A 70 -7.58 5.22 11.07
C MET A 70 -8.80 5.81 11.77
N ARG A 71 -9.31 5.18 12.84
CA ARG A 71 -10.44 5.73 13.61
C ARG A 71 -10.08 6.92 14.48
N ASN A 72 -8.79 7.05 14.82
CA ASN A 72 -8.29 8.10 15.71
C ASN A 72 -7.77 9.31 14.93
N SER A 73 -7.70 9.23 13.60
CA SER A 73 -7.31 10.36 12.77
C SER A 73 -8.55 11.19 12.43
N ASP A 74 -8.62 12.41 12.96
CA ASP A 74 -9.55 13.47 12.50
C ASP A 74 -9.23 13.94 11.06
N LEU A 75 -8.50 13.14 10.28
CA LEU A 75 -8.14 13.43 8.91
C LEU A 75 -9.39 13.22 8.04
N ALA A 76 -9.87 14.30 7.43
CA ALA A 76 -10.98 14.33 6.47
C ALA A 76 -10.77 13.47 5.20
N LEU A 77 -9.71 12.65 5.16
CA LEU A 77 -9.51 11.60 4.19
C LEU A 77 -10.29 10.38 4.70
N LYS A 78 -11.53 10.23 4.23
CA LYS A 78 -12.28 8.98 4.37
C LYS A 78 -11.35 7.87 3.84
N SER A 79 -10.81 7.04 4.75
CA SER A 79 -9.76 6.08 4.43
C SER A 79 -10.13 5.31 3.18
N GLY A 80 -9.28 5.36 2.17
CA GLY A 80 -9.43 4.49 1.01
C GLY A 80 -8.92 5.09 -0.28
N ILE A 81 -8.49 4.18 -1.15
CA ILE A 81 -8.03 4.51 -2.49
C ILE A 81 -9.24 4.88 -3.35
N THR A 82 -9.17 6.05 -3.98
CA THR A 82 -10.14 6.51 -4.98
C THR A 82 -9.78 5.91 -6.33
N PHE A 83 -10.62 5.00 -6.83
CA PHE A 83 -10.47 4.49 -8.18
C PHE A 83 -11.34 5.27 -9.15
N LEU A 84 -10.70 5.81 -10.19
CA LEU A 84 -11.36 6.45 -11.33
C LEU A 84 -11.38 5.45 -12.48
N PRO A 85 -12.55 4.89 -12.86
CA PRO A 85 -12.62 4.00 -14.01
C PRO A 85 -12.34 4.77 -15.32
N ASP A 86 -11.60 4.14 -16.23
CA ASP A 86 -11.28 4.67 -17.57
C ASP A 86 -12.44 4.49 -18.58
N SER A 87 -13.69 4.47 -18.10
CA SER A 87 -14.86 4.28 -18.97
C SER A 87 -15.39 5.62 -19.47
N LYS A 88 -15.54 5.77 -20.79
CA LYS A 88 -16.17 6.94 -21.43
C LYS A 88 -17.70 6.99 -21.26
N ASP A 89 -18.30 5.99 -20.62
CA ASP A 89 -19.75 5.89 -20.41
C ASP A 89 -20.20 6.38 -19.02
N VAL A 90 -21.46 6.83 -18.97
CA VAL A 90 -22.02 7.92 -18.13
C VAL A 90 -22.17 7.62 -16.62
N ILE A 91 -21.48 6.63 -16.06
CA ILE A 91 -21.39 6.48 -14.60
C ILE A 91 -19.96 6.11 -14.21
N SER A 92 -19.10 7.12 -14.05
CA SER A 92 -17.85 7.00 -13.32
C SER A 92 -18.16 6.94 -11.82
N THR A 93 -18.67 5.79 -11.34
CA THR A 93 -18.77 5.59 -9.89
C THR A 93 -17.36 5.52 -9.34
N ILE A 94 -16.92 6.61 -8.73
CA ILE A 94 -15.74 6.64 -7.87
C ILE A 94 -15.99 5.61 -6.77
N TYR A 95 -15.23 4.51 -6.77
CA TYR A 95 -15.26 3.58 -5.65
C TYR A 95 -14.07 3.86 -4.75
N ILE A 96 -14.35 3.96 -3.45
CA ILE A 96 -13.37 4.16 -2.38
C ILE A 96 -13.22 2.83 -1.68
N VAL A 97 -12.04 2.21 -1.79
CA VAL A 97 -11.76 0.97 -1.05
C VAL A 97 -11.17 1.34 0.30
N SER A 98 -11.98 1.24 1.35
CA SER A 98 -11.55 1.56 2.71
C SER A 98 -10.50 0.58 3.22
N GLY A 99 -9.66 1.03 4.16
CA GLY A 99 -8.63 0.17 4.75
C GLY A 99 -7.47 -0.19 3.82
N MET A 100 -7.39 0.45 2.63
CA MET A 100 -6.30 0.30 1.68
C MET A 100 -5.67 1.65 1.36
N ASP A 101 -4.36 1.68 1.12
CA ASP A 101 -3.61 2.87 0.74
C ASP A 101 -2.48 2.53 -0.26
N TYR A 102 -1.87 3.57 -0.83
CA TYR A 102 -0.64 3.48 -1.60
C TYR A 102 0.47 4.30 -0.93
N ALA A 103 1.66 3.71 -0.84
CA ALA A 103 2.77 4.33 -0.13
C ALA A 103 4.08 4.25 -0.92
N TRP A 104 4.94 5.23 -0.69
CA TRP A 104 6.30 5.27 -1.23
C TRP A 104 7.22 4.37 -0.40
N HIS A 105 8.26 3.85 -1.05
CA HIS A 105 9.27 3.03 -0.36
C HIS A 105 9.84 3.69 0.90
N ASP A 106 10.24 4.96 0.78
CA ASP A 106 10.94 5.70 1.84
C ASP A 106 10.02 6.15 2.99
N ASP A 107 8.71 5.98 2.82
CA ASP A 107 7.70 6.28 3.83
C ASP A 107 7.40 5.10 4.74
N LEU A 108 7.84 3.89 4.38
CA LEU A 108 7.58 2.67 5.14
C LEU A 108 8.74 2.37 6.10
N ILE A 109 8.48 2.43 7.40
CA ILE A 109 9.42 2.01 8.44
C ILE A 109 9.07 0.57 8.83
N PRO A 110 9.86 -0.45 8.41
CA PRO A 110 9.52 -1.83 8.67
C PRO A 110 9.69 -2.15 10.16
N TYR A 111 8.82 -3.02 10.69
CA TYR A 111 8.95 -3.51 12.06
C TYR A 111 8.55 -4.99 12.16
N ARG A 112 8.87 -5.62 13.29
CA ARG A 112 8.42 -6.97 13.65
C ARG A 112 7.81 -6.94 15.04
N THR A 113 6.90 -7.86 15.29
CA THR A 113 6.21 -7.99 16.58
C THR A 113 5.97 -9.45 16.90
N GLY A 114 5.78 -9.80 18.17
CA GLY A 114 5.31 -11.13 18.58
C GLY A 114 3.78 -11.22 18.67
N ASN A 115 3.07 -10.13 18.33
CA ASN A 115 1.61 -10.09 18.38
C ASN A 115 1.00 -10.93 17.24
N LEU A 116 0.11 -11.86 17.59
CA LEU A 116 -0.62 -12.71 16.63
C LEU A 116 -1.66 -11.93 15.82
N ASN A 117 -2.06 -10.74 16.23
CA ASN A 117 -2.99 -9.88 15.50
C ASN A 117 -2.36 -8.48 15.34
N PRO A 118 -1.30 -8.36 14.52
CA PRO A 118 -0.53 -7.13 14.43
C PRO A 118 -1.34 -5.99 13.80
N ILE A 119 -2.25 -6.31 12.88
CA ILE A 119 -3.09 -5.38 12.13
C ILE A 119 -4.57 -5.72 12.31
N THR A 120 -5.41 -4.73 12.57
CA THR A 120 -6.89 -4.87 12.51
C THR A 120 -7.38 -4.27 11.21
N ASN A 121 -7.89 -5.10 10.30
CA ASN A 121 -8.45 -4.70 9.01
C ASN A 121 -9.30 -5.85 8.44
N ASP A 122 -10.46 -5.52 7.87
CA ASP A 122 -11.45 -6.50 7.39
C ASP A 122 -10.90 -7.46 6.30
N TYR A 123 -9.88 -7.04 5.56
CA TYR A 123 -9.31 -7.83 4.46
C TYR A 123 -8.15 -8.74 4.88
N VAL A 124 -7.66 -8.64 6.13
CA VAL A 124 -6.47 -9.38 6.58
C VAL A 124 -6.70 -10.89 6.51
N SER A 125 -7.85 -11.39 6.96
CA SER A 125 -8.14 -12.82 6.95
C SER A 125 -8.29 -13.41 5.55
N ASP A 126 -8.66 -12.58 4.57
CA ASP A 126 -8.81 -13.00 3.19
C ASP A 126 -7.46 -13.06 2.49
N PHE A 127 -6.62 -12.05 2.71
CA PHE A 127 -5.36 -11.87 1.99
C PHE A 127 -4.13 -12.47 2.69
N PHE A 128 -4.19 -12.73 3.99
CA PHE A 128 -3.08 -13.26 4.75
C PHE A 128 -3.49 -14.40 5.68
N ALA A 129 -2.63 -15.41 5.77
CA ALA A 129 -2.65 -16.47 6.76
C ALA A 129 -1.52 -16.24 7.79
N HIS A 130 -1.65 -16.82 8.98
CA HIS A 130 -0.58 -16.83 9.97
C HIS A 130 0.26 -18.10 9.82
N ASP A 131 1.59 -18.01 9.93
CA ASP A 131 2.46 -19.20 9.88
C ASP A 131 2.45 -20.03 11.17
N GLY A 132 1.81 -19.52 12.23
CA GLY A 132 1.87 -20.05 13.60
C GLY A 132 2.69 -19.15 14.53
N ASP A 133 3.53 -18.28 13.96
CA ASP A 133 4.07 -17.09 14.61
C ASP A 133 3.26 -15.82 14.20
N SER A 134 3.77 -14.64 14.51
CA SER A 134 3.22 -13.32 14.13
C SER A 134 3.39 -12.92 12.66
N ARG A 135 3.88 -13.84 11.81
CA ARG A 135 4.14 -13.57 10.39
C ARG A 135 2.89 -13.75 9.55
N LEU A 136 2.61 -12.75 8.72
CA LEU A 136 1.54 -12.76 7.74
C LEU A 136 2.05 -13.34 6.42
N ILE A 137 1.49 -14.46 5.99
CA ILE A 137 1.80 -15.15 4.74
C ILE A 137 0.70 -14.84 3.71
N PRO A 138 1.06 -14.39 2.50
CA PRO A 138 0.11 -14.18 1.39
C PRO A 138 -0.74 -15.41 1.09
N THR A 139 -2.04 -15.21 0.87
CA THR A 139 -2.94 -16.26 0.38
C THR A 139 -3.07 -16.23 -1.14
N ASP A 140 -3.64 -17.30 -1.71
CA ASP A 140 -4.03 -17.35 -3.12
C ASP A 140 -5.05 -16.25 -3.47
N ALA A 141 -5.87 -15.80 -2.52
CA ALA A 141 -6.83 -14.73 -2.75
C ALA A 141 -6.11 -13.40 -2.98
N LEU A 142 -5.04 -13.11 -2.22
CA LEU A 142 -4.20 -11.94 -2.45
C LEU A 142 -3.54 -12.01 -3.83
N ALA A 143 -2.98 -13.16 -4.21
CA ALA A 143 -2.37 -13.35 -5.52
C ALA A 143 -3.37 -13.09 -6.67
N LYS A 144 -4.60 -13.60 -6.56
CA LYS A 144 -5.67 -13.35 -7.53
C LYS A 144 -6.08 -11.88 -7.59
N TYR A 145 -6.19 -11.22 -6.43
CA TYR A 145 -6.51 -9.80 -6.35
C TYR A 145 -5.43 -8.94 -7.03
N VAL A 146 -4.16 -9.17 -6.70
CA VAL A 146 -3.01 -8.46 -7.32
C VAL A 146 -3.01 -8.69 -8.84
N HIS A 147 -3.23 -9.92 -9.29
CA HIS A 147 -3.35 -10.19 -10.72
C HIS A 147 -4.51 -9.41 -11.35
N LEU A 148 -5.70 -9.38 -10.74
CA LEU A 148 -6.84 -8.64 -11.27
C LEU A 148 -6.58 -7.14 -11.36
N VAL A 149 -5.91 -6.55 -10.36
CA VAL A 149 -5.63 -5.11 -10.32
C VAL A 149 -4.52 -4.71 -11.29
N PHE A 150 -3.45 -5.50 -11.42
CA PHE A 150 -2.26 -5.12 -12.18
C PHE A 150 -2.14 -5.78 -13.58
N SER A 151 -2.82 -6.90 -13.84
CA SER A 151 -2.85 -7.55 -15.17
C SER A 151 -3.43 -6.69 -16.31
N PRO A 152 -4.52 -5.91 -16.15
CA PRO A 152 -5.03 -5.09 -17.25
C PRO A 152 -4.05 -4.00 -17.71
N TYR A 153 -3.03 -3.68 -16.90
CA TYR A 153 -1.97 -2.74 -17.27
C TYR A 153 -0.75 -3.42 -17.93
N SER A 154 -0.69 -4.75 -17.95
CA SER A 154 0.39 -5.50 -18.62
C SER A 154 0.17 -5.66 -20.13
N THR A 155 -1.08 -5.62 -20.61
CA THR A 155 -1.41 -5.83 -22.04
C THR A 155 -1.45 -4.54 -22.87
N HIS A 156 -1.44 -3.36 -22.25
CA HIS A 156 -1.51 -2.07 -22.97
C HIS A 156 -0.18 -1.30 -23.05
N GLN A 157 0.94 -1.88 -22.60
CA GLN A 157 2.26 -1.23 -22.70
C GLN A 157 2.86 -1.18 -24.13
N SER A 158 2.17 -1.72 -25.16
CA SER A 158 2.69 -1.74 -26.53
C SER A 158 2.09 -0.73 -27.51
N GLU A 159 1.12 0.11 -27.11
CA GLU A 159 0.42 0.99 -28.07
C GLU A 159 0.25 2.41 -27.57
N TYR A 160 1.36 3.15 -27.49
CA TYR A 160 1.34 4.60 -27.67
C TYR A 160 2.49 4.98 -28.61
N PRO A 161 2.24 5.16 -29.92
CA PRO A 161 3.19 5.84 -30.77
C PRO A 161 3.27 7.32 -30.37
N ILE A 162 4.50 7.82 -30.34
CA ILE A 162 4.89 9.23 -30.16
C ILE A 162 4.21 10.11 -31.22
#